data_AF-A0A928XYA9-F1
#
_entry.id   AF-A0A928XYA9-F1
#
_cell.length_a   1.000
_cell.length_b   1.000
_cell.length_c   1.000
_cell.angle_alpha   90.00
_cell.angle_beta   90.00
_cell.angle_gamma   90.00
#
_symmetry.space_group_name_H-M   'P 1'
#
loop_
_entity.id
_entity.type
_entity.pdbx_description
1 polymer ?
#
loop_
_entity_poly.entity_id
_entity_poly.type
_entity_poly.pdbx_seq_one_letter_code
_entity_poly.pdbx_strand_id
1 'polypeptide(L)'
;MSYAPESEAPKSYTLAWIASLLLLVGFVLGLLFFPPLYEAPKVEAGQMTLFVGRFHPILLHLPIGALGFLLLLEFLCMSRRGEERHGSTALLALFVGAAGSVMAVMAGIMLSREGGYVSANFSLHQTMGIIGTAGVLLALVIRLMAMGQGNFELLHAYRALFFLSFGIMGLGAHFGGNMSHGSKYLTQHAPEPIKSQMIAMEKWFVGLVEKPKPEEIEEKAPEPPQVVEKPSTPTPSPTPAPAPAAGDKLVFANLIQPIFAAKCNNCHGEEKQKGDLRLDTYDYVMAGGENSAEKKNNIVPGKAADSLTYQLVISAEDEDMHMPPEGKDQLTKEEIAILKWWIEQGASNTQKLDLNTLPADIKAAAEAIVKG
;
A
#
# COMPACT_ATOMS: atom_id res chain seq x y z
N MET A 1 -14.26 -2.35 -67.79
CA MET A 1 -13.11 -2.42 -66.88
C MET A 1 -13.36 -3.63 -65.98
N SER A 2 -12.68 -4.74 -66.24
CA SER A 2 -12.84 -5.99 -65.49
C SER A 2 -12.12 -5.85 -64.16
N TYR A 3 -12.83 -5.93 -63.05
CA TYR A 3 -12.23 -5.95 -61.72
C TYR A 3 -11.66 -7.35 -61.51
N ALA A 4 -10.34 -7.50 -61.65
CA ALA A 4 -9.67 -8.73 -61.29
C ALA A 4 -9.81 -8.94 -59.76
N PRO A 5 -10.13 -10.15 -59.28
CA PRO A 5 -10.07 -10.42 -57.85
C PRO A 5 -8.61 -10.30 -57.42
N GLU A 6 -8.34 -9.42 -56.45
CA GLU A 6 -7.05 -9.39 -55.76
C GLU A 6 -6.80 -10.81 -55.24
N SER A 7 -5.71 -11.43 -55.69
CA SER A 7 -5.27 -12.70 -55.13
C SER A 7 -5.01 -12.50 -53.65
N GLU A 8 -5.81 -13.13 -52.79
CA GLU A 8 -5.62 -13.10 -51.34
C GLU A 8 -4.26 -13.73 -51.00
N ALA A 9 -3.22 -12.90 -50.94
CA ALA A 9 -1.96 -13.30 -50.34
C ALA A 9 -2.25 -13.74 -48.89
N PRO A 10 -1.70 -14.88 -48.42
CA PRO A 10 -1.94 -15.34 -47.06
C PRO A 10 -1.53 -14.24 -46.08
N LYS A 11 -2.45 -13.83 -45.20
CA LYS A 11 -2.19 -12.83 -44.16
C LYS A 11 -1.02 -13.31 -43.29
N SER A 12 0.15 -12.74 -43.49
CA SER A 12 1.34 -13.06 -42.72
C SER A 12 1.31 -12.30 -41.39
N TYR A 13 1.20 -13.04 -40.28
CA TYR A 13 1.27 -12.49 -38.93
C TYR A 13 2.71 -12.44 -38.38
N THR A 14 3.73 -12.52 -39.23
CA THR A 14 5.13 -12.64 -38.80
C THR A 14 5.58 -11.48 -37.91
N LEU A 15 5.22 -10.24 -38.25
CA LEU A 15 5.53 -9.08 -37.42
C LEU A 15 4.87 -9.14 -36.03
N ALA A 16 3.62 -9.61 -35.97
CA ALA A 16 2.89 -9.76 -34.72
C ALA A 16 3.53 -10.84 -33.82
N TRP A 17 3.99 -11.94 -34.42
CA TRP A 17 4.75 -12.98 -33.71
C TRP A 17 6.08 -12.46 -33.16
N ILE A 18 6.85 -11.73 -33.98
CA ILE A 18 8.10 -11.11 -33.54
C ILE A 18 7.85 -10.13 -32.38
N ALA A 19 6.86 -9.24 -32.52
CA ALA A 19 6.50 -8.29 -31.46
C ALA A 19 6.09 -8.99 -30.16
N SER A 20 5.29 -10.06 -30.25
CA SER A 20 4.85 -10.83 -29.08
C SER A 20 6.02 -11.54 -28.40
N LEU A 21 6.96 -12.09 -29.19
CA LEU A 21 8.16 -12.71 -28.67
C LEU A 21 9.05 -11.68 -27.95
N LEU A 22 9.22 -10.48 -28.52
CA LEU A 22 9.97 -9.40 -27.89
C LEU A 22 9.34 -8.96 -26.56
N LEU A 23 8.00 -8.87 -26.49
CA LEU A 23 7.30 -8.57 -25.24
C LEU A 23 7.50 -9.65 -24.17
N LEU A 24 7.37 -10.93 -24.55
CA LEU A 24 7.60 -12.06 -23.64
C LEU A 24 9.03 -12.09 -23.12
N VAL A 25 10.01 -12.00 -24.02
CA VAL A 25 11.43 -11.98 -23.67
C VAL A 25 11.74 -10.77 -22.80
N GLY A 26 11.25 -9.59 -23.17
CA GLY A 26 11.42 -8.36 -22.39
C GLY A 26 10.84 -8.47 -20.99
N PHE A 27 9.65 -9.06 -20.84
CA PHE A 27 9.04 -9.29 -19.53
C PHE A 27 9.85 -10.26 -18.67
N VAL A 28 10.29 -11.39 -19.24
CA VAL A 28 11.09 -12.39 -18.52
C VAL A 28 12.45 -11.83 -18.13
N LEU A 29 13.18 -11.20 -19.06
CA LEU A 29 14.48 -10.58 -18.78
C LEU A 29 14.34 -9.45 -17.75
N GLY A 30 13.25 -8.68 -17.84
CA GLY A 30 12.93 -7.64 -16.87
C GLY A 30 12.74 -8.19 -15.45
N LEU A 31 11.98 -9.27 -15.28
CA LEU A 31 11.81 -9.95 -13.99
C LEU A 31 13.10 -10.60 -13.47
N LEU A 32 13.97 -11.06 -14.36
CA LEU A 32 15.27 -11.62 -13.98
C LEU A 32 16.23 -10.53 -13.48
N PHE A 33 16.26 -9.37 -14.16
CA PHE A 33 17.12 -8.24 -13.80
C PHE A 33 16.59 -7.46 -12.60
N PHE A 34 15.26 -7.29 -12.54
CA PHE A 34 14.54 -6.70 -11.41
C PHE A 34 13.63 -7.75 -10.78
N PRO A 35 14.16 -8.63 -9.92
CA PRO A 35 13.33 -9.59 -9.20
C PRO A 35 12.32 -8.87 -8.31
N PRO A 36 11.07 -9.37 -8.22
CA PRO A 36 10.05 -8.82 -7.33
C PRO A 36 10.47 -8.98 -5.87
N LEU A 37 10.39 -7.89 -5.12
CA LEU A 37 10.65 -7.87 -3.68
C LEU A 37 9.31 -7.94 -2.95
N TYR A 38 9.09 -8.98 -2.15
CA TYR A 38 7.84 -9.14 -1.37
C TYR A 38 7.97 -8.62 0.07
N GLU A 39 9.21 -8.50 0.53
CA GLU A 39 9.61 -7.69 1.67
C GLU A 39 10.65 -6.75 1.07
N ALA A 40 10.38 -5.45 0.94
CA ALA A 40 11.28 -4.50 0.30
C ALA A 40 12.17 -3.81 1.36
N PRO A 41 13.34 -4.38 1.73
CA PRO A 41 14.30 -3.65 2.56
C PRO A 41 14.78 -2.41 1.82
N LYS A 42 15.27 -1.40 2.54
CA LYS A 42 16.00 -0.27 1.94
C LYS A 42 17.27 -0.83 1.28
N VAL A 43 17.18 -1.24 0.02
CA VAL A 43 18.32 -1.57 -0.82
C VAL A 43 18.76 -0.26 -1.46
N GLU A 44 20.06 0.04 -1.45
CA GLU A 44 20.60 1.15 -2.23
C GLU A 44 20.30 0.91 -3.73
N ALA A 45 19.22 1.49 -4.22
CA ALA A 45 18.84 1.46 -5.62
C ALA A 45 19.47 2.65 -6.34
N GLY A 46 20.01 2.43 -7.55
CA GLY A 46 20.56 3.51 -8.35
C GLY A 46 19.50 4.59 -8.66
N GLN A 47 19.92 5.85 -8.71
CA GLN A 47 19.03 7.01 -8.94
C GLN A 47 18.14 6.85 -10.20
N MET A 48 18.68 6.27 -11.28
CA MET A 48 17.91 5.99 -12.49
C MET A 48 16.78 4.98 -12.26
N THR A 49 16.97 4.00 -11.39
CA THR A 49 15.94 3.01 -11.05
C THR A 49 14.78 3.69 -10.33
N LEU A 50 15.09 4.52 -9.34
CA LEU A 50 14.09 5.27 -8.58
C LEU A 50 13.35 6.28 -9.48
N PHE A 51 14.09 7.01 -10.32
CA PHE A 51 13.51 7.96 -11.27
C PHE A 51 12.51 7.29 -12.22
N VAL A 52 12.90 6.18 -12.86
CA VAL A 52 12.01 5.45 -13.78
C VAL A 52 10.83 4.82 -13.03
N GLY A 53 11.06 4.32 -11.81
CA GLY A 53 10.00 3.74 -10.98
C GLY A 53 8.85 4.71 -10.71
N ARG A 54 9.16 6.00 -10.47
CA ARG A 54 8.15 7.05 -10.24
C ARG A 54 7.18 7.27 -11.42
N PHE A 55 7.46 6.75 -12.61
CA PHE A 55 6.52 6.77 -13.74
C PHE A 55 5.46 5.68 -13.68
N HIS A 56 5.51 4.74 -12.73
CA HIS A 56 4.51 3.67 -12.60
C HIS A 56 3.06 4.20 -12.62
N PRO A 57 2.69 5.25 -11.86
CA PRO A 57 1.34 5.80 -11.91
C PRO A 57 0.95 6.40 -13.26
N ILE A 58 1.90 6.86 -14.06
CA ILE A 58 1.61 7.39 -15.41
C ILE A 58 1.49 6.24 -16.40
N LEU A 59 2.44 5.30 -16.37
CA LEU A 59 2.50 4.16 -17.28
C LEU A 59 1.31 3.21 -17.11
N LEU A 60 0.70 3.11 -15.92
CA LEU A 60 -0.49 2.29 -15.71
C LEU A 60 -1.74 2.77 -16.47
N HIS A 61 -1.82 4.05 -16.87
CA HIS A 61 -3.00 4.56 -17.56
C HIS A 61 -3.13 3.99 -18.97
N LEU A 62 -1.99 3.70 -19.62
CA LEU A 62 -1.95 3.11 -20.97
C LEU A 62 -2.60 1.72 -21.02
N PRO A 63 -2.17 0.71 -20.23
CA PRO A 63 -2.80 -0.60 -20.23
C PRO A 63 -4.24 -0.57 -19.72
N ILE A 64 -4.57 0.28 -18.73
CA ILE A 64 -5.95 0.40 -18.23
C ILE A 64 -6.90 0.85 -19.35
N GLY A 65 -6.54 1.90 -20.09
CA GLY A 65 -7.34 2.39 -21.21
C GLY A 65 -7.42 1.37 -22.36
N ALA A 66 -6.28 0.81 -22.77
CA ALA A 66 -6.24 -0.13 -23.89
C ALA A 66 -6.95 -1.45 -23.61
N LEU A 67 -6.74 -2.05 -22.43
CA LEU A 67 -7.39 -3.31 -22.05
C LEU A 67 -8.86 -3.09 -21.66
N GLY A 68 -9.22 -1.94 -21.08
CA GLY A 68 -10.62 -1.56 -20.87
C GLY A 68 -11.38 -1.37 -22.18
N PHE A 69 -10.74 -0.77 -23.19
CA PHE A 69 -11.30 -0.70 -24.53
C PHE A 69 -11.41 -2.09 -25.20
N LEU A 70 -10.39 -2.94 -25.01
CA LEU A 70 -10.43 -4.33 -25.47
C LEU A 70 -11.58 -5.12 -24.84
N LEU A 71 -11.86 -4.92 -23.55
CA LEU A 71 -12.99 -5.55 -22.86
C LEU A 71 -14.30 -5.28 -23.61
N LEU A 72 -14.54 -4.03 -24.02
CA LEU A 72 -15.72 -3.66 -24.81
C LEU A 72 -15.71 -4.29 -26.20
N LEU A 73 -14.55 -4.32 -26.87
CA LEU A 73 -14.42 -4.94 -28.19
C LEU A 73 -14.66 -6.44 -28.17
N GLU A 74 -14.24 -7.17 -27.12
CA GLU A 74 -14.43 -8.62 -27.04
C GLU A 74 -15.91 -9.02 -26.94
N PHE A 75 -16.76 -8.19 -26.32
CA PHE A 75 -18.20 -8.39 -26.38
C PHE A 75 -18.74 -8.26 -27.82
N LEU A 76 -18.18 -7.36 -28.63
CA LEU A 76 -18.54 -7.21 -30.05
C LEU A 76 -17.99 -8.37 -30.90
N CYS A 77 -16.79 -8.87 -30.57
CA CYS A 77 -16.11 -9.98 -31.26
C CYS A 77 -16.65 -11.37 -30.89
N MET A 78 -17.61 -11.48 -29.97
CA MET A 78 -18.15 -12.76 -29.50
C MET A 78 -18.84 -13.58 -30.61
N SER A 79 -19.30 -12.92 -31.68
CA SER A 79 -19.82 -13.56 -32.89
C SER A 79 -18.79 -13.59 -34.01
N ARG A 80 -18.87 -14.58 -34.92
CA ARG A 80 -17.99 -14.65 -36.11
C ARG A 80 -17.96 -13.35 -36.93
N ARG A 81 -19.12 -12.74 -37.19
CA ARG A 81 -19.23 -11.45 -37.90
C ARG A 81 -18.56 -10.31 -37.14
N GLY A 82 -18.67 -10.34 -35.82
CA GLY A 82 -18.01 -9.39 -34.94
C GLY A 82 -16.49 -9.51 -35.03
N GLU A 83 -15.97 -10.73 -34.95
CA GLU A 83 -14.54 -11.02 -35.09
C GLU A 83 -14.01 -10.60 -36.47
N GLU A 84 -14.74 -10.85 -37.55
CA GLU A 84 -14.36 -10.41 -38.90
C GLU A 84 -14.28 -8.88 -39.01
N ARG A 85 -15.18 -8.15 -38.33
CA ARG A 85 -15.24 -6.68 -38.39
C ARG A 85 -14.25 -6.00 -37.45
N HIS A 86 -14.08 -6.52 -36.23
CA HIS A 86 -13.38 -5.83 -35.14
C HIS A 86 -12.13 -6.57 -34.65
N GLY A 87 -11.86 -7.79 -35.12
CA GLY A 87 -10.78 -8.63 -34.61
C GLY A 87 -9.37 -8.04 -34.78
N SER A 88 -9.12 -7.28 -35.84
CA SER A 88 -7.84 -6.55 -36.01
C SER A 88 -7.70 -5.38 -35.03
N THR A 89 -8.79 -4.67 -34.74
CA THR A 89 -8.81 -3.59 -33.75
C THR A 89 -8.63 -4.15 -32.33
N ALA A 90 -9.27 -5.28 -32.03
CA ALA A 90 -9.10 -6.00 -30.77
C ALA A 90 -7.64 -6.50 -30.60
N LEU A 91 -7.03 -7.02 -31.67
CA LEU A 91 -5.62 -7.40 -31.65
C LEU A 91 -4.70 -6.20 -31.36
N LEU A 92 -4.94 -5.04 -31.98
CA LEU A 92 -4.17 -3.83 -31.71
C LEU A 92 -4.32 -3.36 -30.25
N ALA A 93 -5.55 -3.33 -29.73
CA ALA A 93 -5.83 -2.97 -28.35
C ALA A 93 -5.14 -3.93 -27.36
N LEU A 94 -5.12 -5.24 -27.66
CA LEU A 94 -4.41 -6.25 -26.88
C LEU A 94 -2.90 -6.02 -26.90
N PHE A 95 -2.31 -5.68 -28.05
CA PHE A 95 -0.88 -5.37 -28.13
C PHE A 95 -0.50 -4.12 -27.33
N VAL A 96 -1.23 -3.03 -27.49
CA VAL A 96 -0.98 -1.78 -26.75
C VAL A 96 -1.16 -2.01 -25.25
N GLY A 97 -2.20 -2.77 -24.87
CA GLY A 97 -2.46 -3.16 -23.49
C GLY A 97 -1.34 -4.03 -22.91
N ALA A 98 -0.87 -5.04 -23.63
CA ALA A 98 0.21 -5.92 -23.21
C ALA A 98 1.55 -5.18 -23.06
N ALA A 99 1.89 -4.31 -24.02
CA ALA A 99 3.09 -3.48 -23.94
C ALA A 99 3.02 -2.52 -22.76
N GLY A 100 1.87 -1.86 -22.56
CA GLY A 100 1.60 -0.99 -21.43
C GLY A 100 1.72 -1.72 -20.09
N SER A 101 1.19 -2.95 -19.98
CA SER A 101 1.20 -3.71 -18.73
C SER A 101 2.61 -4.18 -18.37
N VAL A 102 3.40 -4.59 -19.36
CA VAL A 102 4.83 -4.91 -19.15
C VAL A 102 5.57 -3.68 -18.62
N MET A 103 5.42 -2.51 -19.25
CA MET A 103 6.06 -1.28 -18.79
C MET A 103 5.61 -0.89 -17.37
N ALA A 104 4.31 -0.99 -17.08
CA ALA A 104 3.76 -0.67 -15.76
C ALA A 104 4.29 -1.61 -14.67
N VAL A 105 4.36 -2.93 -14.91
CA VAL A 105 4.91 -3.88 -13.93
C VAL A 105 6.40 -3.64 -13.71
N MET A 106 7.18 -3.40 -14.76
CA MET A 106 8.61 -3.10 -14.62
C MET A 106 8.83 -1.82 -13.81
N ALA A 107 8.12 -0.74 -14.15
CA ALA A 107 8.19 0.50 -13.37
C ALA A 107 7.73 0.31 -11.92
N GLY A 108 6.71 -0.52 -11.67
CA GLY A 108 6.21 -0.83 -10.33
C GLY A 108 7.24 -1.58 -9.47
N ILE A 109 7.93 -2.57 -10.05
CA ILE A 109 9.02 -3.29 -9.35
C ILE A 109 10.23 -2.37 -9.10
N MET A 110 10.50 -1.43 -10.00
CA MET A 110 11.54 -0.42 -9.78
C MET A 110 11.13 0.58 -8.68
N LEU A 111 9.85 0.96 -8.62
CA LEU A 111 9.29 1.83 -7.59
C LEU A 111 9.34 1.18 -6.20
N SER A 112 9.12 -0.14 -6.10
CA SER A 112 9.19 -0.83 -4.80
C SER A 112 10.59 -0.79 -4.17
N ARG A 113 11.63 -0.43 -4.94
CA ARG A 113 12.99 -0.21 -4.43
C ARG A 113 13.17 1.08 -3.62
N GLU A 114 12.20 1.99 -3.67
CA GLU A 114 12.17 3.19 -2.79
C GLU A 114 12.00 2.78 -1.31
N GLY A 115 11.53 1.55 -1.05
CA GLY A 115 11.30 1.04 0.30
C GLY A 115 9.97 1.51 0.90
N GLY A 116 9.67 1.06 2.12
CA GLY A 116 8.41 1.41 2.81
C GLY A 116 7.21 0.51 2.44
N TYR A 117 7.41 -0.52 1.63
CA TYR A 117 6.36 -1.46 1.21
C TYR A 117 6.55 -2.83 1.88
N VAL A 118 5.82 -3.08 2.97
CA VAL A 118 5.93 -4.32 3.76
C VAL A 118 4.57 -4.97 4.08
N SER A 119 3.47 -4.46 3.51
CA SER A 119 2.11 -4.96 3.79
C SER A 119 1.70 -6.13 2.89
N ALA A 120 0.75 -6.94 3.36
CA ALA A 120 0.12 -7.97 2.54
C ALA A 120 -0.55 -7.38 1.28
N ASN A 121 -1.13 -6.18 1.40
CA ASN A 121 -1.71 -5.43 0.28
C ASN A 121 -0.68 -5.13 -0.82
N PHE A 122 0.56 -4.78 -0.44
CA PHE A 122 1.65 -4.60 -1.40
C PHE A 122 2.01 -5.92 -2.10
N SER A 123 2.19 -7.00 -1.33
CA SER A 123 2.52 -8.32 -1.90
C SER A 123 1.43 -8.82 -2.85
N LEU A 124 0.16 -8.65 -2.49
CA LEU A 124 -0.99 -8.97 -3.34
C LEU A 124 -1.02 -8.10 -4.59
N HIS A 125 -0.89 -6.78 -4.46
CA HIS A 125 -0.87 -5.86 -5.59
C HIS A 125 0.23 -6.22 -6.60
N GLN A 126 1.45 -6.44 -6.12
CA GLN A 126 2.59 -6.82 -6.96
C GLN A 126 2.35 -8.17 -7.64
N THR A 127 1.91 -9.18 -6.89
CA THR A 127 1.65 -10.53 -7.43
C THR A 127 0.55 -10.49 -8.49
N MET A 128 -0.56 -9.81 -8.22
CA MET A 128 -1.68 -9.71 -9.16
C MET A 128 -1.30 -8.93 -10.41
N GLY A 129 -0.47 -7.89 -10.30
CA GLY A 129 0.06 -7.16 -11.45
C GLY A 129 0.93 -8.05 -12.36
N ILE A 130 1.81 -8.86 -11.77
CA ILE A 130 2.69 -9.79 -12.50
C ILE A 130 1.86 -10.91 -13.15
N ILE A 131 0.97 -11.58 -12.40
CA ILE A 131 0.13 -12.66 -12.91
C ILE A 131 -0.81 -12.15 -14.00
N GLY A 132 -1.45 -11.00 -13.79
CA GLY A 132 -2.33 -10.37 -14.78
C GLY A 132 -1.59 -10.06 -16.09
N THR A 133 -0.38 -9.51 -15.99
CA THR A 133 0.47 -9.23 -17.16
C THR A 133 0.89 -10.50 -17.89
N ALA A 134 1.31 -11.53 -17.16
CA ALA A 134 1.65 -12.83 -17.74
C ALA A 134 0.44 -13.46 -18.46
N GLY A 135 -0.74 -13.37 -17.86
CA GLY A 135 -2.00 -13.83 -18.44
C GLY A 135 -2.37 -13.08 -19.73
N VAL A 136 -2.21 -11.75 -19.77
CA VAL A 136 -2.42 -10.93 -20.97
C VAL A 136 -1.43 -11.29 -22.09
N LEU A 137 -0.15 -11.51 -21.76
CA LEU A 137 0.86 -11.95 -22.74
C LEU A 137 0.55 -13.35 -23.29
N LEU A 138 0.10 -14.28 -22.45
CA LEU A 138 -0.34 -15.60 -22.90
C LEU A 138 -1.61 -15.51 -23.76
N ALA A 139 -2.56 -14.65 -23.38
CA ALA A 139 -3.76 -14.36 -24.17
C ALA A 139 -3.39 -13.83 -25.58
N LEU A 140 -2.41 -12.94 -25.67
CA LEU A 140 -1.88 -12.46 -26.95
C LEU A 140 -1.34 -13.59 -27.84
N VAL A 141 -0.55 -14.51 -27.27
CA VAL A 141 -0.04 -15.68 -28.00
C VAL A 141 -1.19 -16.57 -28.48
N ILE A 142 -2.14 -16.91 -27.60
CA ILE A 142 -3.29 -17.76 -27.94
C ILE A 142 -4.13 -17.12 -29.04
N ARG A 143 -4.37 -15.80 -28.99
CA ARG A 143 -5.09 -15.08 -30.05
C ARG A 143 -4.37 -15.19 -31.39
N LEU A 144 -3.05 -15.01 -31.43
CA LEU A 144 -2.27 -15.14 -32.67
C LEU A 144 -2.30 -16.56 -33.22
N MET A 145 -2.23 -17.59 -32.36
CA MET A 145 -2.41 -18.99 -32.77
C MET A 145 -3.82 -19.21 -33.34
N ALA A 146 -4.85 -18.69 -32.68
CA ALA A 146 -6.23 -18.84 -33.09
C ALA A 146 -6.49 -18.20 -34.46
N MET A 147 -5.96 -17.00 -34.68
CA MET A 147 -6.04 -16.30 -35.97
C MET A 147 -5.23 -17.02 -37.07
N GLY A 148 -4.06 -17.57 -36.74
CA GLY A 148 -3.23 -18.32 -37.69
C GLY A 148 -3.86 -19.66 -38.11
N GLN A 149 -4.61 -20.31 -37.21
CA GLN A 149 -5.29 -21.58 -37.46
C GLN A 149 -6.75 -21.43 -37.91
N GLY A 150 -7.31 -20.22 -37.86
CA GLY A 150 -8.76 -20.00 -38.04
C GLY A 150 -9.62 -20.71 -37.00
N ASN A 151 -9.08 -20.98 -35.80
CA ASN A 151 -9.70 -21.81 -34.78
C ASN A 151 -10.52 -20.97 -33.80
N PHE A 152 -11.84 -21.06 -33.91
CA PHE A 152 -12.77 -20.27 -33.09
C PHE A 152 -12.84 -20.74 -31.62
N GLU A 153 -12.59 -22.02 -31.34
CA GLU A 153 -12.51 -22.51 -29.96
C GLU A 153 -11.30 -21.94 -29.23
N LEU A 154 -10.18 -21.78 -29.95
CA LEU A 154 -8.98 -21.15 -29.39
C LEU A 154 -9.19 -19.65 -29.14
N LEU A 155 -10.06 -18.98 -29.92
CA LEU A 155 -10.51 -17.61 -29.61
C LEU A 155 -11.34 -17.55 -28.33
N HIS A 156 -12.23 -18.51 -28.06
CA HIS A 156 -12.95 -18.58 -26.78
C HIS A 156 -12.00 -18.80 -25.61
N ALA A 157 -11.00 -19.69 -25.76
CA ALA A 157 -9.98 -19.90 -24.75
C ALA A 157 -9.17 -18.62 -24.46
N TYR A 158 -8.78 -17.90 -25.51
CA TYR A 158 -8.17 -16.58 -25.39
C TYR A 158 -9.06 -15.60 -24.60
N ARG A 159 -10.35 -15.50 -24.93
CA ARG A 159 -11.28 -14.57 -24.27
C ARG A 159 -11.46 -14.89 -22.80
N ALA A 160 -11.63 -16.18 -22.48
CA ALA A 160 -11.72 -16.63 -21.09
C ALA A 160 -10.47 -16.25 -20.30
N LEU A 161 -9.28 -16.49 -20.86
CA LEU A 161 -8.02 -16.11 -20.23
C LEU A 161 -7.86 -14.59 -20.10
N PHE A 162 -8.25 -13.84 -21.12
CA PHE A 162 -8.21 -12.37 -21.08
C PHE A 162 -9.13 -11.82 -19.99
N PHE A 163 -10.39 -12.26 -19.92
CA PHE A 163 -11.31 -11.82 -18.86
C PHE A 163 -10.82 -12.18 -17.47
N LEU A 164 -10.26 -13.38 -17.30
CA LEU A 164 -9.65 -13.79 -16.03
C LEU A 164 -8.47 -12.87 -15.68
N SER A 165 -7.57 -12.62 -16.62
CA SER A 165 -6.38 -11.78 -16.40
C SER A 165 -6.77 -10.33 -16.10
N PHE A 166 -7.74 -9.78 -16.82
CA PHE A 166 -8.28 -8.44 -16.59
C PHE A 166 -8.96 -8.33 -15.21
N GLY A 167 -9.70 -9.37 -14.80
CA GLY A 167 -10.28 -9.46 -13.46
C GLY A 167 -9.22 -9.47 -12.35
N ILE A 168 -8.15 -10.26 -12.52
CA ILE A 168 -7.00 -10.29 -11.59
C ILE A 168 -6.35 -8.91 -11.51
N MET A 169 -6.16 -8.21 -12.63
CA MET A 169 -5.64 -6.85 -12.64
C MET A 169 -6.57 -5.86 -11.93
N GLY A 170 -7.90 -6.01 -12.09
CA GLY A 170 -8.89 -5.22 -11.37
C GLY A 170 -8.81 -5.41 -9.85
N LEU A 171 -8.61 -6.65 -9.40
CA LEU A 171 -8.34 -6.94 -7.98
C LEU A 171 -7.00 -6.32 -7.54
N GLY A 172 -5.95 -6.44 -8.34
CA GLY A 172 -4.66 -5.79 -8.07
C GLY A 172 -4.81 -4.26 -7.95
N ALA A 173 -5.64 -3.63 -8.78
CA ALA A 173 -5.94 -2.21 -8.73
C ALA A 173 -6.66 -1.80 -7.44
N HIS A 174 -7.54 -2.65 -6.90
CA HIS A 174 -8.16 -2.44 -5.59
C HIS A 174 -7.10 -2.34 -4.48
N PHE A 175 -6.18 -3.31 -4.40
CA PHE A 175 -5.09 -3.27 -3.42
C PHE A 175 -4.13 -2.09 -3.64
N GLY A 176 -3.90 -1.70 -4.89
CA GLY A 176 -3.14 -0.48 -5.24
C GLY A 176 -3.80 0.80 -4.71
N GLY A 177 -5.12 0.90 -4.83
CA GLY A 177 -5.93 1.97 -4.26
C GLY A 177 -5.85 2.00 -2.73
N ASN A 178 -5.93 0.85 -2.07
CA ASN A 178 -5.83 0.75 -0.61
C ASN A 178 -4.48 1.25 -0.09
N MET A 179 -3.38 0.96 -0.79
CA MET A 179 -2.05 1.50 -0.43
C MET A 179 -1.98 3.02 -0.59
N SER A 180 -2.62 3.56 -1.63
CA SER A 180 -2.52 4.98 -1.97
C SER A 180 -3.47 5.86 -1.15
N HIS A 181 -4.65 5.35 -0.81
CA HIS A 181 -5.77 6.13 -0.27
C HIS A 181 -6.32 5.57 1.06
N GLY A 182 -5.86 4.39 1.50
CA GLY A 182 -6.32 3.70 2.71
C GLY A 182 -7.34 2.59 2.41
N SER A 183 -7.37 1.57 3.28
CA SER A 183 -8.20 0.34 3.10
C SER A 183 -9.71 0.60 3.05
N LYS A 184 -10.19 1.65 3.71
CA LYS A 184 -11.61 2.01 3.74
C LYS A 184 -12.06 2.88 2.57
N TYR A 185 -11.15 3.40 1.74
CA TYR A 185 -11.48 4.43 0.74
C TYR A 185 -12.58 4.00 -0.23
N LEU A 186 -12.49 2.77 -0.76
CA LEU A 186 -13.47 2.24 -1.71
C LEU A 186 -14.77 1.75 -1.05
N THR A 187 -14.73 1.45 0.25
CA THR A 187 -15.85 0.86 1.00
C THR A 187 -16.62 1.87 1.85
N GLN A 188 -16.08 3.07 2.05
CA GLN A 188 -16.65 4.12 2.89
C GLN A 188 -18.08 4.51 2.48
N HIS A 189 -18.34 4.57 1.17
CA HIS A 189 -19.64 4.93 0.61
C HIS A 189 -20.35 3.76 -0.10
N ALA A 190 -19.83 2.54 0.03
CA ALA A 190 -20.44 1.36 -0.58
C ALA A 190 -21.71 0.94 0.18
N PRO A 191 -22.80 0.58 -0.52
CA PRO A 191 -23.99 0.05 0.13
C PRO A 191 -23.67 -1.29 0.82
N GLU A 192 -24.32 -1.56 1.96
CA GLU A 192 -24.00 -2.69 2.85
C GLU A 192 -23.85 -4.08 2.19
N PRO A 193 -24.67 -4.47 1.18
CA PRO A 193 -24.48 -5.74 0.48
C PRO A 193 -23.12 -5.82 -0.22
N ILE A 194 -22.66 -4.72 -0.81
CA ILE A 194 -21.39 -4.66 -1.56
C ILE A 194 -20.22 -4.50 -0.59
N LYS A 195 -20.38 -3.64 0.43
CA LYS A 195 -19.37 -3.38 1.45
C LYS A 195 -18.94 -4.64 2.19
N SER A 196 -19.90 -5.44 2.66
CA SER A 196 -19.63 -6.69 3.37
C SER A 196 -18.90 -7.72 2.50
N GLN A 197 -19.29 -7.83 1.22
CA GLN A 197 -18.62 -8.69 0.25
C GLN A 197 -17.18 -8.25 -0.02
N MET A 198 -16.94 -6.96 -0.20
CA MET A 198 -15.59 -6.43 -0.43
C MET A 198 -14.67 -6.66 0.76
N ILE A 199 -15.16 -6.43 1.98
CA ILE A 199 -14.38 -6.68 3.21
C ILE A 199 -14.08 -8.17 3.38
N ALA A 200 -15.06 -9.04 3.13
CA ALA A 200 -14.86 -10.49 3.21
C ALA A 200 -13.83 -10.97 2.17
N MET A 201 -13.91 -10.45 0.95
CA MET A 201 -12.96 -10.72 -0.11
C MET A 201 -11.55 -10.26 0.27
N GLU A 202 -11.38 -9.03 0.78
CA GLU A 202 -10.10 -8.49 1.21
C GLU A 202 -9.45 -9.38 2.27
N LYS A 203 -10.20 -9.72 3.34
CA LYS A 203 -9.71 -10.62 4.40
C LYS A 203 -9.28 -11.98 3.85
N TRP A 204 -10.05 -12.53 2.92
CA TRP A 204 -9.73 -13.81 2.31
C TRP A 204 -8.40 -13.76 1.53
N PHE A 205 -8.21 -12.74 0.68
CA PHE A 205 -6.97 -12.59 -0.09
C PHE A 205 -5.76 -12.28 0.80
N VAL A 206 -5.91 -11.38 1.78
CA VAL A 206 -4.85 -11.06 2.74
C VAL A 206 -4.43 -12.30 3.51
N GLY A 207 -5.39 -13.09 4.00
CA GLY A 207 -5.12 -14.35 4.70
C GLY A 207 -4.42 -15.43 3.88
N LEU A 208 -4.39 -15.34 2.53
CA LEU A 208 -3.61 -16.25 1.68
C LEU A 208 -2.12 -15.92 1.65
N VAL A 209 -1.77 -14.66 1.89
CA VAL A 209 -0.39 -14.15 1.74
C VAL A 209 0.22 -13.83 3.11
N GLU A 210 -0.61 -13.48 4.08
CA GLU A 210 -0.20 -13.29 5.46
C GLU A 210 0.26 -14.63 6.05
N LYS A 211 1.54 -14.71 6.41
CA LYS A 211 2.08 -15.89 7.08
C LYS A 211 1.26 -16.10 8.36
N PRO A 212 0.83 -17.34 8.68
CA PRO A 212 0.14 -17.57 9.93
C PRO A 212 1.01 -17.02 11.05
N LYS A 213 0.44 -16.12 11.87
CA LYS A 213 1.03 -15.72 13.15
C LYS A 213 1.49 -17.03 13.79
N PRO A 214 2.78 -17.21 14.14
CA PRO A 214 3.09 -18.30 15.06
C PRO A 214 2.12 -18.08 16.20
N GLU A 215 1.28 -19.08 16.48
CA GLU A 215 0.44 -19.05 17.66
C GLU A 215 1.37 -18.56 18.77
N GLU A 216 1.15 -17.33 19.23
CA GLU A 216 1.30 -17.10 20.65
C GLU A 216 0.44 -18.21 21.20
N ILE A 217 1.10 -19.23 21.74
CA ILE A 217 0.50 -20.12 22.68
C ILE A 217 -0.12 -19.13 23.65
N GLU A 218 -1.43 -18.91 23.49
CA GLU A 218 -2.30 -18.42 24.53
C GLU A 218 -2.14 -19.50 25.59
N GLU A 219 -1.06 -19.39 26.37
CA GLU A 219 -0.96 -20.04 27.64
C GLU A 219 -2.04 -19.34 28.45
N LYS A 220 -3.24 -19.89 28.31
CA LYS A 220 -4.43 -19.55 29.07
C LYS A 220 -3.96 -19.47 30.50
N ALA A 221 -3.78 -18.25 30.99
CA ALA A 221 -3.28 -18.01 32.32
C ALA A 221 -4.16 -18.82 33.27
N PRO A 222 -3.60 -19.81 34.00
CA PRO A 222 -4.37 -20.50 35.00
C PRO A 222 -4.78 -19.45 36.03
N GLU A 223 -6.08 -19.49 36.36
CA GLU A 223 -6.72 -18.68 37.38
C GLU A 223 -5.82 -18.58 38.61
N PRO A 224 -5.44 -17.37 39.07
CA PRO A 224 -4.37 -17.23 40.06
C PRO A 224 -4.74 -17.90 41.38
N PRO A 225 -3.98 -18.93 41.82
CA PRO A 225 -4.09 -19.44 43.18
C PRO A 225 -3.47 -18.42 44.14
N GLN A 226 -4.22 -18.07 45.18
CA GLN A 226 -3.79 -17.21 46.27
C GLN A 226 -2.52 -17.78 46.95
N VAL A 227 -1.42 -17.02 46.96
CA VAL A 227 -0.26 -17.33 47.83
C VAL A 227 0.38 -16.05 48.38
N VAL A 228 0.05 -15.79 49.65
CA VAL A 228 0.89 -15.35 50.77
C VAL A 228 2.08 -14.41 50.48
N GLU A 229 1.96 -13.18 50.99
CA GLU A 229 3.00 -12.14 51.02
C GLU A 229 4.17 -12.38 52.01
N LYS A 230 5.31 -11.76 51.65
CA LYS A 230 6.46 -11.20 52.42
C LYS A 230 7.71 -12.07 52.69
N PRO A 231 8.91 -11.45 52.89
CA PRO A 231 9.37 -10.10 52.50
C PRO A 231 10.79 -10.04 51.90
N SER A 232 11.01 -9.14 50.93
CA SER A 232 12.33 -8.52 50.69
C SER A 232 12.17 -7.02 50.42
N THR A 233 12.94 -6.26 51.19
CA THR A 233 12.98 -4.80 51.38
C THR A 233 13.57 -4.02 50.18
N PRO A 234 13.45 -2.67 50.17
CA PRO A 234 13.00 -1.91 49.02
C PRO A 234 14.09 -1.09 48.29
N THR A 235 13.90 -0.92 46.99
CA THR A 235 14.33 0.27 46.23
C THR A 235 13.12 0.72 45.40
N PRO A 236 12.78 2.03 45.38
CA PRO A 236 11.44 2.48 45.04
C PRO A 236 11.16 2.42 43.54
N SER A 237 10.20 1.58 43.14
CA SER A 237 9.42 1.80 41.92
C SER A 237 8.52 3.02 42.09
N PRO A 238 8.36 3.87 41.05
CA PRO A 238 7.36 4.92 41.07
C PRO A 238 5.97 4.27 41.11
N THR A 239 5.21 4.64 42.14
CA THR A 239 3.78 4.40 42.34
C THR A 239 2.99 4.52 41.03
N PRO A 240 2.05 3.59 40.70
CA PRO A 240 1.06 3.85 39.66
C PRO A 240 0.26 5.07 40.10
N ALA A 241 0.37 6.17 39.34
CA ALA A 241 -0.39 7.37 39.61
C ALA A 241 -1.91 7.03 39.62
N PRO A 242 -2.69 7.62 40.56
CA PRO A 242 -4.13 7.40 40.59
C PRO A 242 -4.75 7.85 39.26
N ALA A 243 -5.74 7.10 38.77
CA ALA A 243 -6.53 7.47 37.60
C ALA A 243 -7.02 8.94 37.74
N PRO A 244 -6.84 9.80 36.72
CA PRO A 244 -7.14 11.21 36.84
C PRO A 244 -8.62 11.45 37.10
N ALA A 245 -8.92 12.43 37.96
CA ALA A 245 -10.29 12.82 38.27
C ALA A 245 -10.91 13.57 37.08
N ALA A 246 -12.21 13.43 36.88
CA ALA A 246 -12.96 14.13 35.85
C ALA A 246 -12.86 15.66 36.06
N GLY A 247 -11.92 16.31 35.37
CA GLY A 247 -11.63 17.74 35.49
C GLY A 247 -10.15 18.11 35.34
N ASP A 248 -9.24 17.14 35.48
CA ASP A 248 -7.80 17.37 35.30
C ASP A 248 -7.44 17.49 33.81
N LYS A 249 -6.64 18.51 33.45
CA LYS A 249 -5.98 18.54 32.14
C LYS A 249 -4.89 17.48 32.11
N LEU A 250 -4.79 16.73 31.02
CA LEU A 250 -3.82 15.66 30.82
C LEU A 250 -2.77 16.08 29.80
N VAL A 251 -1.52 15.67 30.00
CA VAL A 251 -0.43 15.95 29.07
C VAL A 251 -0.77 15.41 27.69
N PHE A 252 -1.19 14.14 27.59
CA PHE A 252 -1.52 13.59 26.28
C PHE A 252 -2.71 14.31 25.65
N ALA A 253 -3.85 14.37 26.35
CA ALA A 253 -5.10 14.88 25.77
C ALA A 253 -5.07 16.40 25.48
N ASN A 254 -4.35 17.20 26.28
CA ASN A 254 -4.39 18.66 26.20
C ASN A 254 -3.10 19.30 25.66
N LEU A 255 -2.03 18.54 25.46
CA LEU A 255 -0.77 19.06 24.95
C LEU A 255 -0.25 18.28 23.74
N ILE A 256 -0.19 16.95 23.79
CA ILE A 256 0.31 16.13 22.68
C ILE A 256 -0.73 15.96 21.57
N GLN A 257 -1.97 15.61 21.92
CA GLN A 257 -3.01 15.34 20.94
C GLN A 257 -3.34 16.54 20.04
N PRO A 258 -3.36 17.80 20.53
CA PRO A 258 -3.52 18.96 19.66
C PRO A 258 -2.41 19.10 18.61
N ILE A 259 -1.16 18.78 18.95
CA ILE A 259 -0.03 18.80 18.01
C ILE A 259 -0.26 17.75 16.92
N PHE A 260 -0.60 16.51 17.30
CA PHE A 260 -0.92 15.45 16.34
C PHE A 260 -2.15 15.80 15.50
N ALA A 261 -3.19 16.38 16.08
CA ALA A 261 -4.37 16.82 15.34
C ALA A 261 -4.04 17.87 14.27
N ALA A 262 -3.18 18.83 14.57
CA ALA A 262 -2.81 19.88 13.64
C ALA A 262 -1.89 19.38 12.52
N LYS A 263 -0.92 18.52 12.83
CA LYS A 263 0.21 18.20 11.93
C LYS A 263 0.19 16.77 11.38
N CYS A 264 -0.45 15.83 12.05
CA CYS A 264 -0.31 14.40 11.77
C CYS A 264 -1.63 13.73 11.32
N ASN A 265 -2.74 14.01 11.99
CA ASN A 265 -4.00 13.25 11.84
C ASN A 265 -4.63 13.36 10.45
N ASN A 266 -4.29 14.39 9.67
CA ASN A 266 -4.71 14.51 8.27
C ASN A 266 -4.19 13.36 7.38
N CYS A 267 -3.07 12.73 7.75
CA CYS A 267 -2.49 11.60 7.04
C CYS A 267 -2.38 10.33 7.87
N HIS A 268 -2.41 10.46 9.20
CA HIS A 268 -2.29 9.38 10.19
C HIS A 268 -3.45 9.44 11.19
N GLY A 269 -4.68 9.55 10.71
CA GLY A 269 -5.90 9.60 11.51
C GLY A 269 -6.91 8.53 11.10
N GLU A 270 -8.11 8.56 11.66
CA GLU A 270 -9.13 7.54 11.37
C GLU A 270 -9.46 7.43 9.87
N GLU A 271 -9.58 8.58 9.20
CA GLU A 271 -9.96 8.66 7.78
C GLU A 271 -8.83 8.24 6.82
N LYS A 272 -7.59 8.52 7.19
CA LYS A 272 -6.41 8.26 6.35
C LYS A 272 -5.27 7.74 7.21
N GLN A 273 -4.78 6.54 6.86
CA GLN A 273 -3.79 5.79 7.64
C GLN A 273 -2.58 5.50 6.76
N LYS A 274 -1.84 6.55 6.37
CA LYS A 274 -0.61 6.38 5.61
C LYS A 274 0.40 5.59 6.43
N GLY A 275 1.05 4.62 5.78
CA GLY A 275 1.96 3.71 6.47
C GLY A 275 1.27 2.83 7.51
N ASP A 276 -0.06 2.69 7.46
CA ASP A 276 -0.84 1.96 8.46
C ASP A 276 -0.73 2.53 9.89
N LEU A 277 -0.32 3.80 10.01
CA LEU A 277 -0.13 4.48 11.29
C LEU A 277 -1.34 5.38 11.63
N ARG A 278 -1.75 5.30 12.89
CA ARG A 278 -2.83 6.10 13.51
C ARG A 278 -2.24 6.88 14.70
N LEU A 279 -2.45 8.20 14.73
CA LEU A 279 -1.97 9.13 15.77
C LEU A 279 -3.10 9.95 16.42
N ASP A 280 -4.35 9.62 16.12
CA ASP A 280 -5.54 10.34 16.56
C ASP A 280 -6.09 9.88 17.92
N THR A 281 -5.68 8.72 18.43
CA THR A 281 -5.96 8.29 19.80
C THR A 281 -4.71 7.73 20.47
N TYR A 282 -4.69 7.76 21.80
CA TYR A 282 -3.55 7.25 22.57
C TYR A 282 -3.25 5.79 22.27
N ASP A 283 -4.27 4.94 22.27
CA ASP A 283 -4.09 3.49 22.08
C ASP A 283 -3.43 3.20 20.73
N TYR A 284 -3.80 3.96 19.69
CA TYR A 284 -3.19 3.85 18.38
C TYR A 284 -1.78 4.44 18.31
N VAL A 285 -1.54 5.59 18.95
CA VAL A 285 -0.18 6.18 19.06
C VAL A 285 0.79 5.16 19.68
N MET A 286 0.35 4.47 20.73
CA MET A 286 1.18 3.50 21.44
C MET A 286 1.26 2.14 20.73
N ALA A 287 0.22 1.73 20.01
CA ALA A 287 0.24 0.52 19.20
C ALA A 287 1.16 0.63 17.97
N GLY A 288 1.31 1.84 17.41
CA GLY A 288 1.99 2.06 16.14
C GLY A 288 1.20 1.47 14.95
N GLY A 289 1.84 1.38 13.79
CA GLY A 289 1.31 0.64 12.63
C GLY A 289 1.50 -0.88 12.77
N GLU A 290 0.75 -1.69 12.02
CA GLU A 290 0.79 -3.16 12.14
C GLU A 290 2.14 -3.76 11.66
N ASN A 291 3.02 -2.97 11.04
CA ASN A 291 4.32 -3.37 10.50
C ASN A 291 5.47 -3.31 11.53
N SER A 292 6.47 -4.19 11.39
CA SER A 292 7.44 -4.53 12.46
C SER A 292 8.39 -3.41 12.92
N ALA A 293 8.55 -2.31 12.15
CA ALA A 293 9.31 -1.14 12.57
C ALA A 293 8.48 -0.17 13.44
N GLU A 294 7.19 -0.05 13.17
CA GLU A 294 6.27 0.83 13.89
C GLU A 294 5.71 0.14 15.15
N LYS A 295 5.48 -1.17 15.07
CA LYS A 295 4.89 -1.96 16.17
C LYS A 295 5.77 -2.10 17.41
N LYS A 296 7.10 -1.97 17.28
CA LYS A 296 8.03 -2.09 18.41
C LYS A 296 8.59 -0.76 18.91
N ASN A 297 8.67 0.24 18.04
CA ASN A 297 9.40 1.47 18.31
C ASN A 297 8.67 2.76 17.93
N ASN A 298 7.36 2.77 17.63
CA ASN A 298 6.68 4.04 17.25
C ASN A 298 6.89 5.14 18.30
N ILE A 299 6.49 4.83 19.53
CA ILE A 299 6.81 5.58 20.74
C ILE A 299 7.37 4.58 21.74
N VAL A 300 8.63 4.78 22.16
CA VAL A 300 9.30 3.98 23.18
C VAL A 300 9.31 4.81 24.48
N PRO A 301 8.47 4.47 25.47
CA PRO A 301 8.44 5.16 26.76
C PRO A 301 9.83 5.32 27.37
N GLY A 302 10.20 6.56 27.71
CA GLY A 302 11.48 6.91 28.30
C GLY A 302 12.64 7.04 27.31
N LYS A 303 12.44 6.74 26.02
CA LYS A 303 13.50 6.73 25.00
C LYS A 303 13.07 7.45 23.72
N ALA A 304 13.08 8.78 23.75
CA ALA A 304 12.77 9.59 22.57
C ALA A 304 13.67 9.26 21.37
N ALA A 305 14.97 9.06 21.61
CA ALA A 305 15.93 8.71 20.56
C ALA A 305 15.65 7.35 19.88
N ASP A 306 14.96 6.44 20.56
CA ASP A 306 14.57 5.11 20.02
C ASP A 306 13.15 5.13 19.43
N SER A 307 12.43 6.26 19.53
CA SER A 307 11.06 6.41 19.07
C SER A 307 11.02 6.86 17.61
N LEU A 308 10.45 6.03 16.74
CA LEU A 308 10.39 6.27 15.30
C LEU A 308 9.66 7.58 14.97
N THR A 309 8.51 7.87 15.60
CA THR A 309 7.80 9.14 15.37
C THR A 309 8.73 10.33 15.66
N TYR A 310 9.52 10.27 16.73
CA TYR A 310 10.44 11.34 17.07
C TYR A 310 11.61 11.43 16.07
N GLN A 311 12.20 10.30 15.67
CA GLN A 311 13.27 10.25 14.67
C GLN A 311 12.88 10.89 13.33
N LEU A 312 11.66 10.61 12.85
CA LEU A 312 11.15 11.13 11.57
C LEU A 312 10.85 12.63 11.63
N VAL A 313 10.46 13.15 12.80
CA VAL A 313 10.20 14.59 12.98
C VAL A 313 11.49 15.40 13.08
N ILE A 314 12.57 14.81 13.57
CA ILE A 314 13.88 15.51 13.70
C ILE A 314 14.83 15.27 12.53
N SER A 315 14.47 14.43 11.56
CA SER A 315 15.26 14.23 10.35
C SER A 315 15.27 15.51 9.50
N ALA A 316 16.19 15.62 8.55
CA ALA A 316 16.21 16.80 7.67
C ALA A 316 14.93 16.85 6.81
N GLU A 317 14.40 18.06 6.59
CA GLU A 317 13.10 18.25 5.91
C GLU A 317 13.10 17.74 4.45
N ASP A 318 14.28 17.62 3.84
CA ASP A 318 14.50 17.12 2.48
C ASP A 318 14.67 15.59 2.42
N GLU A 319 14.65 14.89 3.55
CA GLU A 319 14.64 13.44 3.60
C GLU A 319 13.23 12.90 3.32
N ASP A 320 13.09 11.90 2.44
CA ASP A 320 11.79 11.35 2.02
C ASP A 320 10.95 10.78 3.18
N MET A 321 11.60 10.38 4.28
CA MET A 321 10.94 9.84 5.47
C MET A 321 10.62 10.91 6.52
N HIS A 322 11.02 12.16 6.28
CA HIS A 322 10.69 13.27 7.17
C HIS A 322 9.17 13.43 7.28
N MET A 323 8.72 13.62 8.52
CA MET A 323 7.30 13.81 8.81
C MET A 323 7.13 15.02 9.71
N PRO A 324 6.23 15.96 9.37
CA PRO A 324 5.40 16.02 8.16
C PRO A 324 6.17 16.15 6.83
N PRO A 325 5.64 15.71 5.68
CA PRO A 325 6.35 15.83 4.40
C PRO A 325 6.60 17.29 3.96
N GLU A 326 7.56 17.50 3.06
CA GLU A 326 7.84 18.81 2.48
C GLU A 326 6.56 19.48 1.93
N GLY A 327 6.40 20.79 2.21
CA GLY A 327 5.23 21.55 1.83
C GLY A 327 3.99 21.33 2.70
N LYS A 328 4.09 20.54 3.77
CA LYS A 328 3.12 20.50 4.87
C LYS A 328 3.62 21.32 6.06
N ASP A 329 2.68 21.70 6.91
CA ASP A 329 2.98 22.41 8.14
C ASP A 329 3.89 21.56 9.02
N GLN A 330 5.10 22.06 9.28
CA GLN A 330 6.09 21.40 10.13
C GLN A 330 5.81 21.65 11.61
N LEU A 331 6.40 20.80 12.46
CA LEU A 331 6.46 21.05 13.90
C LEU A 331 7.48 22.14 14.17
N THR A 332 7.13 23.06 15.07
CA THR A 332 8.03 24.04 15.64
C THR A 332 9.06 23.37 16.56
N LYS A 333 10.18 24.03 16.82
CA LYS A 333 11.21 23.50 17.72
C LYS A 333 10.66 23.21 19.12
N GLU A 334 9.72 24.02 19.57
CA GLU A 334 9.05 23.90 20.84
C GLU A 334 8.08 22.70 20.86
N GLU A 335 7.32 22.46 19.78
CA GLU A 335 6.46 21.27 19.65
C GLU A 335 7.28 19.97 19.61
N ILE A 336 8.44 19.99 18.93
CA ILE A 336 9.39 18.87 18.93
C ILE A 336 9.91 18.62 20.35
N ALA A 337 10.27 19.68 21.08
CA ALA A 337 10.74 19.58 22.45
C ALA A 337 9.65 19.07 23.41
N ILE A 338 8.39 19.47 23.22
CA ILE A 338 7.23 18.96 23.97
C ILE A 338 7.06 17.46 23.71
N LEU A 339 7.10 17.03 22.45
CA LEU A 339 7.00 15.62 22.08
C LEU A 339 8.13 14.79 22.72
N LYS A 340 9.38 15.27 22.60
CA LYS A 340 10.55 14.64 23.24
C LYS A 340 10.34 14.48 24.75
N TRP A 341 9.96 15.56 25.41
CA TRP A 341 9.76 15.59 26.86
C TRP A 341 8.69 14.58 27.29
N TRP A 342 7.54 14.55 26.63
CA TRP A 342 6.48 13.59 26.96
C TRP A 342 6.94 12.13 26.80
N ILE A 343 7.68 11.82 25.74
CA ILE A 343 8.25 10.48 25.55
C ILE A 343 9.22 10.15 26.67
N GLU A 344 10.12 11.07 27.02
CA GLU A 344 11.10 10.90 28.12
C GLU A 344 10.44 10.75 29.50
N GLN A 345 9.25 11.32 29.71
CA GLN A 345 8.44 11.11 30.92
C GLN A 345 7.67 9.77 30.94
N GLY A 346 7.87 8.91 29.95
CA GLY A 346 7.23 7.60 29.86
C GLY A 346 5.97 7.56 29.02
N ALA A 347 5.72 8.59 28.20
CA ALA A 347 4.65 8.63 27.21
C ALA A 347 3.25 8.29 27.78
N SER A 348 2.92 8.75 28.98
CA SER A 348 1.69 8.36 29.68
C SER A 348 0.45 9.12 29.16
N ASN A 349 -0.69 8.42 29.07
CA ASN A 349 -2.01 9.02 28.83
C ASN A 349 -2.65 9.67 30.07
N THR A 350 -2.19 9.32 31.27
CA THR A 350 -2.81 9.73 32.54
C THR A 350 -2.00 10.78 33.29
N GLN A 351 -0.85 11.19 32.75
CA GLN A 351 -0.03 12.24 33.34
C GLN A 351 -0.82 13.55 33.41
N LYS A 352 -1.01 14.07 34.62
CA LYS A 352 -1.64 15.37 34.83
C LYS A 352 -0.75 16.49 34.31
N LEU A 353 -1.35 17.45 33.63
CA LEU A 353 -0.67 18.62 33.12
C LEU A 353 -0.61 19.70 34.20
N ASP A 354 0.59 19.97 34.72
CA ASP A 354 0.87 21.14 35.54
C ASP A 354 1.87 22.06 34.82
N LEU A 355 1.34 23.17 34.29
CA LEU A 355 2.11 24.18 33.54
C LEU A 355 3.22 24.83 34.36
N ASN A 356 3.15 24.80 35.69
CA ASN A 356 4.19 25.38 36.54
C ASN A 356 5.42 24.47 36.67
N THR A 357 5.25 23.18 36.42
CA THR A 357 6.31 22.17 36.52
C THR A 357 6.97 21.86 35.18
N LEU A 358 6.49 22.45 34.08
CA LEU A 358 7.08 22.25 32.76
C LEU A 358 8.47 22.90 32.67
N PRO A 359 9.41 22.27 31.95
CA PRO A 359 10.68 22.89 31.58
C PRO A 359 10.48 24.27 30.92
N ALA A 360 11.38 25.20 31.23
CA ALA A 360 11.25 26.61 30.85
C ALA A 360 11.22 26.82 29.33
N ASP A 361 11.89 25.95 28.58
CA ASP A 361 11.99 25.92 27.13
C ASP A 361 10.70 25.49 26.43
N ILE A 362 9.83 24.71 27.07
CA ILE A 362 8.54 24.28 26.50
C ILE A 362 7.32 24.95 27.11
N LYS A 363 7.46 25.62 28.25
CA LYS A 363 6.34 26.20 29.01
C LYS A 363 5.50 27.18 28.21
N ALA A 364 6.13 28.12 27.50
CA ALA A 364 5.41 29.15 26.74
C ALA A 364 4.58 28.55 25.59
N ALA A 365 5.15 27.59 24.86
CA ALA A 365 4.46 26.87 23.79
C ALA A 365 3.32 25.99 24.33
N ALA A 366 3.56 25.29 25.44
CA ALA A 366 2.53 24.49 26.10
C ALA A 366 1.36 25.35 26.59
N GLU A 367 1.61 26.54 27.15
CA GLU A 367 0.55 27.48 27.52
C GLU A 367 -0.25 27.96 26.31
N ALA A 368 0.38 28.18 25.16
CA ALA A 368 -0.29 28.59 23.94
C ALA A 368 -1.21 27.48 23.40
N ILE A 369 -0.71 26.24 23.33
CA ILE A 369 -1.46 25.07 22.87
C ILE A 369 -2.66 24.79 23.78
N VAL A 370 -2.52 24.98 25.09
CA VAL A 370 -3.56 24.67 26.07
C VAL A 370 -4.65 25.75 26.17
N LYS A 371 -4.37 26.96 25.65
CA LYS A 371 -5.29 28.11 25.60
C LYS A 371 -6.05 28.22 24.27
N GLY A 372 -5.44 27.77 23.17
CA GLY A 372 -6.08 27.62 21.87
C GLY A 372 -7.01 26.41 21.84
#